data_AF-A0A803P628-F1
#
_entry.id   AF-A0A803P628-F1
#
_cell.length_a   1.000
_cell.length_b   1.000
_cell.length_c   1.000
_cell.angle_alpha   90.00
_cell.angle_beta   90.00
_cell.angle_gamma   90.00
#
_symmetry.space_group_name_H-M   'P 1'
#
loop_
_entity.id
_entity.type
_entity.pdbx_description
1 polymer ?
#
loop_
_entity_poly.entity_id
_entity_poly.type
_entity_poly.pdbx_seq_one_letter_code
_entity_poly.pdbx_strand_id
1 'polypeptide(L)'
;MNFIESIFSFVFGDGDPNQGIEEERWKLIGQYITSNGGVVAAEELAPYLDVETSGRSADDDSYILPVLLRFDGQPEIDEEGNILYRFPSLQRTASSQRSGRKEYVGRKWTDWVGGVEKFFKEKKLQFSKTSSSERALVIGLGGLNLFGVIILGTMFKEIAIPPSGFIKFASDIFPLLQVYAGSFFAIPLFRWFLVRNKNAQIEKRNRAREQRARALELPDISLRRKLLSARDMAQRTVIGQDQIVYSTDKDFVEQDYEAREWDRRFREIEKSD
;
A
#
# COMPACT_ATOMS: atom_id res chain seq x y z
N MET A 1 3.35 19.19 -19.10
CA MET A 1 3.14 20.07 -17.92
C MET A 1 3.34 21.50 -18.37
N ASN A 2 2.81 22.47 -17.66
CA ASN A 2 3.15 23.88 -17.93
C ASN A 2 4.55 24.20 -17.39
N PHE A 3 5.26 25.17 -17.96
CA PHE A 3 6.63 25.50 -17.52
C PHE A 3 6.72 25.88 -16.02
N ILE A 4 5.73 26.64 -15.52
CA ILE A 4 5.62 26.98 -14.08
C ILE A 4 5.44 25.71 -13.23
N GLU A 5 4.65 24.75 -13.70
CA GLU A 5 4.42 23.46 -13.05
C GLU A 5 5.71 22.63 -13.06
N SER A 6 6.50 22.67 -14.13
CA SER A 6 7.83 22.05 -14.20
C SER A 6 8.80 22.65 -13.17
N ILE A 7 8.79 23.97 -12.99
CA ILE A 7 9.59 24.64 -11.93
C ILE A 7 9.13 24.19 -10.55
N PHE A 8 7.82 24.22 -10.30
CA PHE A 8 7.25 23.83 -9.01
C PHE A 8 7.56 22.37 -8.69
N SER A 9 7.33 21.46 -9.64
CA SER A 9 7.66 20.03 -9.55
C SER A 9 9.16 19.82 -9.32
N PHE A 10 10.04 20.61 -9.95
CA PHE A 10 11.47 20.55 -9.69
C PHE A 10 11.82 21.01 -8.27
N VAL A 11 11.32 22.16 -7.81
CA VAL A 11 11.69 22.77 -6.51
C VAL A 11 11.02 22.10 -5.32
N PHE A 12 9.76 21.68 -5.45
CA PHE A 12 8.96 21.12 -4.34
C PHE A 12 8.61 19.63 -4.50
N GLY A 13 8.54 19.11 -5.73
CA GLY A 13 8.15 17.72 -6.00
C GLY A 13 6.64 17.56 -6.20
N ASP A 14 6.21 16.33 -6.45
CA ASP A 14 4.83 16.02 -6.87
C ASP A 14 4.00 15.24 -5.84
N GLY A 15 4.47 15.20 -4.58
CA GLY A 15 3.83 14.47 -3.49
C GLY A 15 4.27 13.00 -3.37
N ASP A 16 3.66 12.29 -2.43
CA ASP A 16 3.94 10.88 -2.16
C ASP A 16 3.06 9.99 -3.06
N PRO A 17 3.64 9.14 -3.94
CA PRO A 17 2.87 8.24 -4.79
C PRO A 17 2.17 7.10 -4.01
N ASN A 18 2.47 6.94 -2.73
CA ASN A 18 1.91 5.91 -1.85
C ASN A 18 0.82 6.45 -0.91
N GLN A 19 0.23 7.61 -1.21
CA GLN A 19 -0.96 8.06 -0.49
C GLN A 19 -2.09 7.04 -0.62
N GLY A 20 -2.69 6.65 0.50
CA GLY A 20 -3.76 5.64 0.53
C GLY A 20 -3.30 4.19 0.30
N ILE A 21 -1.98 3.92 0.28
CA ILE A 21 -1.48 2.58 -0.03
C ILE A 21 -1.87 1.52 1.01
N GLU A 22 -2.21 1.93 2.24
CA GLU A 22 -2.72 1.00 3.26
C GLU A 22 -4.09 0.44 2.88
N GLU A 23 -4.96 1.22 2.24
CA GLU A 23 -6.26 0.72 1.77
C GLU A 23 -6.07 -0.32 0.66
N GLU A 24 -5.15 -0.05 -0.27
CA GLU A 24 -4.75 -1.01 -1.30
C GLU A 24 -4.19 -2.30 -0.66
N ARG A 25 -3.36 -2.17 0.38
CA ARG A 25 -2.81 -3.31 1.13
C ARG A 25 -3.92 -4.16 1.75
N TRP A 26 -4.85 -3.54 2.47
CA TRP A 26 -5.96 -4.26 3.10
C TRP A 26 -6.84 -4.95 2.07
N LYS A 27 -7.12 -4.28 0.95
CA LYS A 27 -7.87 -4.87 -0.16
C LYS A 27 -7.18 -6.12 -0.72
N LEU A 28 -5.87 -6.08 -0.94
CA LEU A 28 -5.10 -7.23 -1.42
C LEU A 28 -5.13 -8.39 -0.42
N ILE A 29 -4.93 -8.11 0.87
CA ILE A 29 -5.00 -9.12 1.94
C ILE A 29 -6.40 -9.77 1.99
N GLY A 30 -7.46 -8.96 1.99
CA GLY A 30 -8.84 -9.47 2.01
C GLY A 30 -9.17 -10.31 0.78
N GLN A 31 -8.76 -9.87 -0.42
CA GLN A 31 -8.91 -10.62 -1.66
C GLN A 31 -8.16 -11.95 -1.60
N TYR A 32 -6.92 -11.94 -1.11
CA TYR A 32 -6.11 -13.13 -0.95
C TYR A 32 -6.79 -14.15 -0.01
N ILE A 33 -7.19 -13.74 1.19
CA ILE A 33 -7.90 -14.58 2.17
C ILE A 33 -9.19 -15.15 1.58
N THR A 34 -10.00 -14.31 0.92
CA THR A 34 -11.28 -14.71 0.31
C THR A 34 -11.06 -15.73 -0.82
N SER A 35 -10.09 -15.49 -1.69
CA SER A 35 -9.74 -16.40 -2.79
C SER A 35 -9.33 -17.79 -2.26
N ASN A 36 -8.75 -17.81 -1.07
CA ASN A 36 -8.30 -18.99 -0.33
C ASN A 36 -9.37 -19.59 0.59
N GLY A 37 -10.64 -19.19 0.48
CA GLY A 37 -11.72 -19.78 1.28
C GLY A 37 -11.65 -19.45 2.77
N GLY A 38 -11.04 -18.31 3.10
CA GLY A 38 -11.07 -17.74 4.45
C GLY A 38 -10.20 -18.44 5.48
N VAL A 39 -9.32 -19.36 5.10
CA VAL A 39 -8.29 -19.92 5.99
C VAL A 39 -6.92 -19.74 5.34
N VAL A 40 -5.98 -19.19 6.10
CA VAL A 40 -4.60 -18.94 5.65
C VAL A 40 -3.59 -19.19 6.76
N ALA A 41 -2.38 -19.57 6.39
CA ALA A 41 -1.21 -19.57 7.27
C ALA A 41 -0.60 -18.16 7.36
N ALA A 42 0.15 -17.85 8.43
CA ALA A 42 0.75 -16.53 8.59
C ALA A 42 1.75 -16.20 7.48
N GLU A 43 2.51 -17.20 7.05
CA GLU A 43 3.51 -17.11 5.99
C GLU A 43 2.89 -16.68 4.65
N GLU A 44 1.64 -17.05 4.38
CA GLU A 44 0.92 -16.66 3.16
C GLU A 44 0.60 -15.16 3.11
N LEU A 45 0.40 -14.53 4.28
CA LEU A 45 0.13 -13.09 4.38
C LEU A 45 1.40 -12.25 4.54
N ALA A 46 2.51 -12.87 4.94
CA ALA A 46 3.78 -12.19 5.18
C ALA A 46 4.33 -11.37 3.98
N PRO A 47 4.07 -11.70 2.69
CA PRO A 47 4.42 -10.85 1.55
C PRO A 47 3.63 -9.54 1.44
N TYR A 48 2.51 -9.40 2.15
CA TYR A 48 1.70 -8.18 2.16
C TYR A 48 1.94 -7.30 3.39
N LEU A 49 2.68 -7.83 4.37
CA LEU A 49 2.88 -7.22 5.68
C LEU A 49 4.32 -6.77 5.91
N ASP A 50 4.46 -5.77 6.77
CA ASP A 50 5.74 -5.27 7.27
C ASP A 50 6.21 -6.12 8.45
N VAL A 51 6.65 -7.35 8.19
CA VAL A 51 7.23 -8.18 9.26
C VAL A 51 8.65 -7.69 9.56
N GLU A 52 8.82 -7.09 10.73
CA GLU A 52 10.13 -6.76 11.27
C GLU A 52 10.89 -8.05 11.53
N THR A 53 12.10 -8.17 10.98
CA THR A 53 13.02 -9.25 11.33
C THR A 53 13.65 -8.93 12.69
N SER A 54 12.83 -8.67 13.71
CA SER A 54 13.30 -8.72 15.09
C SER A 54 13.68 -10.18 15.33
N GLY A 55 14.95 -10.44 15.64
CA GLY A 55 15.52 -11.79 15.80
C GLY A 55 14.97 -12.62 16.97
N ARG A 56 13.69 -12.44 17.31
CA ARG A 56 12.91 -13.44 18.04
C ARG A 56 12.53 -14.53 17.03
N SER A 57 12.64 -15.76 17.51
CA SER A 57 12.32 -17.05 16.88
C SER A 57 11.49 -16.99 15.59
N ALA A 58 11.80 -17.86 14.64
CA ALA A 58 11.08 -18.07 13.36
C ALA A 58 9.57 -18.40 13.47
N ASP A 59 9.01 -18.31 14.67
CA ASP A 59 7.66 -18.69 15.09
C ASP A 59 6.86 -17.47 15.63
N ASP A 60 7.40 -16.26 15.49
CA ASP A 60 6.73 -15.03 15.92
C ASP A 60 5.71 -14.56 14.86
N ASP A 61 4.49 -15.09 14.96
CA ASP A 61 3.36 -14.69 14.11
C ASP A 61 2.69 -13.36 14.55
N SER A 62 3.32 -12.57 15.45
CA SER A 62 2.75 -11.30 15.93
C SER A 62 2.40 -10.29 14.82
N TYR A 63 3.06 -10.39 13.66
CA TYR A 63 2.80 -9.53 12.52
C TYR A 63 1.40 -9.71 11.90
N ILE A 64 0.70 -10.81 12.19
CA ILE A 64 -0.65 -11.07 11.67
C ILE A 64 -1.77 -10.46 12.51
N LEU A 65 -1.48 -10.06 13.76
CA LEU A 65 -2.48 -9.51 14.68
C LEU A 65 -3.31 -8.37 14.08
N PRO A 66 -2.73 -7.39 13.35
CA PRO A 66 -3.51 -6.35 12.70
C PRO A 66 -4.53 -6.88 11.67
N VAL A 67 -4.18 -7.98 10.98
CA VAL A 67 -5.09 -8.63 10.02
C VAL A 67 -6.25 -9.29 10.75
N LEU A 68 -5.97 -10.01 11.85
CA LEU A 68 -7.00 -10.65 12.67
C LEU A 68 -8.00 -9.62 13.20
N LEU A 69 -7.50 -8.51 13.75
CA LEU A 69 -8.36 -7.43 14.23
C LEU A 69 -9.17 -6.77 13.11
N ARG A 70 -8.59 -6.62 11.92
CA ARG A 70 -9.23 -5.92 10.80
C ARG A 70 -10.35 -6.74 10.15
N PHE A 71 -10.17 -8.05 10.04
CA PHE A 71 -11.08 -8.97 9.33
C PHE A 71 -11.81 -9.95 10.26
N ASP A 72 -11.74 -9.74 11.56
CA ASP A 72 -12.34 -10.62 12.57
C ASP A 72 -11.85 -12.08 12.44
N GLY A 73 -10.53 -12.22 12.33
CA GLY A 73 -9.85 -13.49 12.21
C GLY A 73 -9.55 -14.14 13.55
N GLN A 74 -9.54 -15.46 13.60
CA GLN A 74 -9.30 -16.26 14.80
C GLN A 74 -8.22 -17.32 14.53
N PRO A 75 -7.29 -17.55 15.47
CA PRO A 75 -6.33 -18.64 15.36
C PRO A 75 -7.01 -19.98 15.64
N GLU A 76 -6.72 -20.97 14.82
CA GLU A 76 -7.13 -22.37 14.98
C GLU A 76 -5.91 -23.27 14.83
N ILE A 77 -5.92 -24.41 15.52
CA ILE A 77 -4.82 -25.38 15.47
C ILE A 77 -5.26 -26.55 14.59
N ASP A 78 -4.39 -26.96 13.66
CA ASP A 78 -4.62 -28.13 12.83
C ASP A 78 -4.29 -29.46 13.55
N GLU A 79 -4.56 -30.58 12.88
CA GLU A 79 -4.25 -31.93 13.42
C GLU A 79 -2.74 -32.14 13.62
N GLU A 80 -1.90 -31.39 12.90
CA GLU A 80 -0.44 -31.43 13.01
C GLU A 80 0.13 -30.50 14.09
N GLY A 81 -0.70 -29.69 14.75
CA GLY A 81 -0.30 -28.74 15.80
C GLY A 81 0.19 -27.38 15.27
N ASN A 82 0.00 -27.08 13.99
CA ASN A 82 0.30 -25.76 13.43
C ASN A 82 -0.84 -24.78 13.68
N ILE A 83 -0.49 -23.51 13.85
CA ILE A 83 -1.46 -22.42 13.94
C ILE A 83 -1.82 -21.95 12.54
N LEU A 84 -3.13 -21.94 12.26
CA LEU A 84 -3.76 -21.42 11.05
C LEU A 84 -4.76 -20.33 11.44
N TYR A 85 -5.07 -19.44 10.51
CA TYR A 85 -5.93 -18.29 10.79
C TYR A 85 -7.20 -18.38 9.94
N ARG A 86 -8.33 -18.49 10.62
CA ARG A 86 -9.66 -18.52 10.00
C ARG A 86 -10.29 -17.14 10.04
N PHE A 87 -10.94 -16.75 8.95
CA PHE A 87 -11.61 -15.48 8.74
C PHE A 87 -13.07 -15.72 8.32
N PRO A 88 -13.98 -15.98 9.27
CA PRO A 88 -15.37 -16.36 8.96
C PRO A 88 -16.12 -15.30 8.14
N SER A 89 -15.83 -14.02 8.38
CA SER A 89 -16.42 -12.88 7.66
C SER A 89 -16.12 -12.91 6.15
N LEU A 90 -14.94 -13.44 5.77
CA LEU A 90 -14.45 -13.52 4.39
C LEU A 90 -14.77 -14.87 3.71
N GLN A 91 -15.45 -15.78 4.41
CA GLN A 91 -15.93 -17.07 3.84
C GLN A 91 -17.31 -16.96 3.18
N ARG A 92 -18.05 -15.88 3.46
CA ARG A 92 -19.42 -15.67 2.98
C ARG A 92 -19.41 -15.08 1.57
N THR A 93 -19.92 -15.83 0.60
CA THR A 93 -20.08 -15.35 -0.78
C THR A 93 -21.54 -15.49 -1.21
N ALA A 94 -22.11 -14.44 -1.80
CA ALA A 94 -23.51 -14.41 -2.27
C ALA A 94 -23.75 -15.14 -3.60
N SER A 95 -22.68 -15.53 -4.31
CA SER A 95 -22.76 -16.25 -5.58
C SER A 95 -22.01 -17.58 -5.50
N SER A 96 -22.67 -18.67 -5.87
CA SER A 96 -22.07 -20.01 -6.00
C SER A 96 -21.12 -20.08 -7.19
N GLN A 97 -19.95 -19.45 -7.11
CA GLN A 97 -18.94 -19.62 -8.14
C GLN A 97 -18.34 -21.02 -7.95
N ARG A 98 -18.85 -21.98 -8.74
CA ARG A 98 -18.35 -23.36 -8.87
C ARG A 98 -16.82 -23.36 -8.87
N SER A 99 -16.20 -23.78 -7.78
CA SER A 99 -14.76 -24.02 -7.74
C SER A 99 -14.50 -25.51 -7.86
N GLY A 100 -14.20 -25.94 -9.08
CA GLY A 100 -13.67 -27.27 -9.34
C GLY A 100 -12.26 -27.42 -8.77
N ARG A 101 -12.00 -28.65 -8.31
CA ARG A 101 -10.69 -29.30 -8.10
C ARG A 101 -9.73 -28.62 -7.10
N LYS A 102 -9.65 -29.21 -5.90
CA LYS A 102 -8.52 -29.10 -4.97
C LYS A 102 -7.23 -29.42 -5.72
N GLU A 103 -6.50 -28.39 -6.14
CA GLU A 103 -5.30 -28.52 -6.95
C GLU A 103 -4.12 -27.94 -6.20
N TYR A 104 -3.11 -28.77 -6.04
CA TYR A 104 -1.86 -28.54 -5.35
C TYR A 104 -1.16 -27.28 -5.89
N VAL A 105 -0.87 -26.31 -5.01
CA VAL A 105 -0.31 -24.98 -5.34
C VAL A 105 1.19 -25.04 -5.64
N GLY A 106 1.61 -25.91 -6.58
CA GLY A 106 2.97 -25.93 -7.13
C GLY A 106 3.05 -25.47 -8.59
N ARG A 107 1.90 -25.43 -9.29
CA ARG A 107 1.86 -25.16 -10.74
C ARG A 107 0.97 -23.98 -11.15
N LYS A 108 0.17 -23.46 -10.21
CA LYS A 108 -0.75 -22.33 -10.42
C LYS A 108 -0.21 -21.00 -9.85
N TRP A 109 0.95 -21.02 -9.21
CA TRP A 109 1.64 -19.82 -8.71
C TRP A 109 2.27 -18.99 -9.83
N THR A 110 2.58 -19.60 -10.98
CA THR A 110 3.38 -18.95 -12.01
C THR A 110 2.60 -17.88 -12.77
N ASP A 111 1.29 -18.06 -13.00
CA ASP A 111 0.60 -17.31 -14.06
C ASP A 111 -0.75 -16.68 -13.67
N TRP A 112 -0.87 -16.09 -12.47
CA TRP A 112 -2.02 -15.30 -11.97
C TRP A 112 -2.92 -16.04 -10.97
N VAL A 113 -2.75 -15.76 -9.67
CA VAL A 113 -3.81 -16.03 -8.67
C VAL A 113 -4.88 -14.95 -8.82
N GLY A 114 -5.84 -15.16 -9.72
CA GLY A 114 -7.12 -14.43 -9.72
C GLY A 114 -7.06 -12.88 -9.81
N GLY A 115 -5.96 -12.31 -10.34
CA GLY A 115 -5.76 -10.86 -10.44
C GLY A 115 -5.14 -10.17 -9.20
N VAL A 116 -4.70 -10.93 -8.19
CA VAL A 116 -4.05 -10.39 -6.99
C VAL A 116 -2.52 -10.41 -7.17
N GLU A 117 -1.85 -9.27 -6.94
CA GLU A 117 -0.38 -9.17 -7.03
C GLU A 117 0.31 -10.13 -6.04
N LYS A 118 1.40 -10.79 -6.45
CA LYS A 118 2.11 -11.82 -5.65
C LYS A 118 2.61 -11.33 -4.29
N PHE A 119 2.83 -10.03 -4.14
CA PHE A 119 3.25 -9.38 -2.91
C PHE A 119 2.90 -7.90 -2.97
N PHE A 120 2.80 -7.25 -1.81
CA PHE A 120 2.52 -5.83 -1.74
C PHE A 120 3.75 -4.99 -2.14
N LYS A 121 3.61 -4.15 -3.17
CA LYS A 121 4.72 -3.33 -3.69
C LYS A 121 4.46 -1.84 -3.52
N GLU A 122 5.31 -1.20 -2.74
CA GLU A 122 5.35 0.25 -2.65
C GLU A 122 6.02 0.89 -3.87
N LYS A 123 5.52 2.04 -4.29
CA LYS A 123 6.05 2.83 -5.41
C LYS A 123 7.19 3.71 -4.92
N LYS A 124 8.28 3.78 -5.68
CA LYS A 124 9.40 4.70 -5.39
C LYS A 124 8.94 6.15 -5.55
N LEU A 125 9.34 7.02 -4.62
CA LEU A 125 9.16 8.46 -4.73
C LEU A 125 9.97 8.98 -5.92
N GLN A 126 9.27 9.55 -6.91
CA GLN A 126 9.92 10.23 -8.01
C GLN A 126 10.40 11.59 -7.53
N PHE A 127 11.59 12.00 -7.99
CA PHE A 127 12.11 13.32 -7.62
C PHE A 127 11.25 14.44 -8.23
N SER A 128 10.93 14.33 -9.51
CA SER A 128 9.97 15.18 -10.21
C SER A 128 9.36 14.41 -11.38
N LYS A 129 8.10 14.71 -11.71
CA LYS A 129 7.38 14.19 -12.88
C LYS A 129 7.78 14.89 -14.19
N THR A 130 8.65 15.89 -14.08
CA THR A 130 9.20 16.66 -15.19
C THR A 130 10.01 15.78 -16.15
N SER A 131 9.85 16.00 -17.45
CA SER A 131 10.68 15.36 -18.48
C SER A 131 12.14 15.80 -18.39
N SER A 132 13.05 15.03 -18.99
CA SER A 132 14.49 15.35 -18.98
C SER A 132 14.82 16.70 -19.63
N SER A 133 14.11 17.07 -20.70
CA SER A 133 14.29 18.35 -21.40
C SER A 133 13.75 19.53 -20.59
N GLU A 134 12.55 19.42 -20.03
CA GLU A 134 11.98 20.44 -19.13
C GLU A 134 12.89 20.64 -17.90
N ARG A 135 13.42 19.56 -17.31
CA ARG A 135 14.35 19.64 -16.18
C ARG A 135 15.64 20.37 -16.57
N ALA A 136 16.20 20.07 -17.74
CA ALA A 136 17.39 20.74 -18.25
C ALA A 136 17.14 22.25 -18.46
N LEU A 137 15.96 22.63 -18.98
CA LEU A 137 15.57 24.03 -19.14
C LEU A 137 15.42 24.74 -17.79
N VAL A 138 14.77 24.11 -16.81
CA VAL A 138 14.60 24.68 -15.45
C VAL A 138 15.96 24.88 -14.77
N ILE A 139 16.86 23.89 -14.85
CA ILE A 139 18.22 23.99 -14.32
C ILE A 139 19.01 25.07 -15.06
N GLY A 140 18.92 25.11 -16.40
CA GLY A 140 19.63 26.09 -17.23
C GLY A 140 19.20 27.53 -16.94
N LEU A 141 17.89 27.79 -16.88
CA LEU A 141 17.36 29.11 -16.57
C LEU A 141 17.66 29.51 -15.12
N GLY A 142 17.53 28.58 -14.16
CA GLY A 142 17.93 28.80 -12.77
C GLY A 142 19.43 29.11 -12.64
N GLY A 143 20.27 28.43 -13.43
CA GLY A 143 21.71 28.62 -13.46
C GLY A 143 22.08 30.00 -14.01
N LEU A 144 21.41 30.43 -15.08
CA LEU A 144 21.54 31.79 -15.61
C LEU A 144 21.15 32.86 -14.58
N ASN A 145 20.05 32.63 -13.84
CA ASN A 145 19.62 33.54 -12.78
C ASN A 145 20.67 33.62 -11.66
N LEU A 146 21.14 32.47 -11.15
CA LEU A 146 22.17 32.42 -10.11
C LEU A 146 23.48 33.09 -10.56
N PHE A 147 23.88 32.88 -11.82
CA PHE A 147 25.04 33.53 -12.42
C PHE A 147 24.89 35.06 -12.46
N GLY A 148 23.72 35.56 -12.86
CA GLY A 148 23.41 36.99 -12.82
C GLY A 148 23.52 37.59 -11.41
N VAL A 149 23.01 36.87 -10.40
CA VAL A 149 23.14 37.28 -8.99
C VAL A 149 24.60 37.31 -8.52
N ILE A 150 25.43 36.37 -8.96
CA ILE A 150 26.86 36.34 -8.63
C ILE A 150 27.58 37.54 -9.24
N ILE A 151 27.39 37.82 -10.53
CA ILE A 151 27.99 38.98 -11.20
C ILE A 151 27.54 40.28 -10.55
N LEU A 152 26.24 40.43 -10.28
CA LEU A 152 25.71 41.62 -9.64
C LEU A 152 26.34 41.81 -8.24
N GLY A 153 26.58 40.71 -7.53
CA GLY A 153 27.28 40.73 -6.24
C GLY A 153 28.75 41.14 -6.32
N THR A 154 29.48 40.77 -7.37
CA THR A 154 30.85 41.26 -7.57
C THR A 154 30.86 42.74 -7.91
N MET A 155 29.92 43.20 -8.76
CA MET A 155 29.78 44.62 -9.08
C MET A 155 29.48 45.48 -7.86
N PHE A 156 28.58 45.05 -6.96
CA PHE A 156 28.29 45.80 -5.73
C PHE A 156 29.47 45.89 -4.76
N LYS A 157 30.35 44.88 -4.72
CA LYS A 157 31.56 44.89 -3.88
C LYS A 157 32.64 45.87 -4.36
N GLU A 158 32.68 46.12 -5.67
CA GLU A 158 33.68 46.99 -6.30
C GLU A 158 33.28 48.47 -6.32
N ILE A 159 32.06 48.80 -5.89
CA ILE A 159 31.59 50.19 -5.82
C ILE A 159 32.24 50.91 -4.64
N ALA A 160 33.14 51.85 -4.95
CA ALA A 160 33.87 52.68 -3.98
C ALA A 160 33.08 53.93 -3.50
N ILE A 161 31.89 54.19 -4.05
CA ILE A 161 31.06 55.37 -3.75
C ILE A 161 29.75 54.90 -3.10
N PRO A 162 29.24 55.57 -2.04
CA PRO A 162 27.95 55.20 -1.45
C PRO A 162 26.85 55.13 -2.53
N PRO A 163 26.15 53.99 -2.67
CA PRO A 163 25.14 53.83 -3.69
C PRO A 163 24.00 54.83 -3.47
N SER A 164 23.60 55.53 -4.54
CA SER A 164 22.52 56.52 -4.51
C SER A 164 21.43 56.18 -5.53
N GLY A 165 20.19 56.62 -5.26
CA GLY A 165 19.04 56.35 -6.12
C GLY A 165 18.74 54.86 -6.31
N PHE A 166 18.57 54.43 -7.55
CA PHE A 166 18.21 53.06 -7.91
C PHE A 166 19.24 52.01 -7.46
N ILE A 167 20.53 52.37 -7.42
CA ILE A 167 21.62 51.46 -7.02
C ILE A 167 21.47 51.09 -5.53
N LYS A 168 21.04 52.04 -4.69
CA LYS A 168 20.78 51.79 -3.27
C LYS A 168 19.61 50.82 -3.10
N PHE A 169 18.50 51.04 -3.80
CA PHE A 169 17.35 50.13 -3.78
C PHE A 169 17.73 48.71 -4.23
N ALA A 170 18.50 48.59 -5.31
CA ALA A 170 18.96 47.30 -5.81
C ALA A 170 19.90 46.60 -4.80
N SER A 171 20.78 47.35 -4.13
CA SER A 171 21.64 46.84 -3.05
C SER A 171 20.82 46.39 -1.84
N ASP A 172 19.77 47.13 -1.47
CA ASP A 172 18.91 46.81 -0.32
C ASP A 172 18.11 45.52 -0.53
N ILE A 173 17.63 45.25 -1.76
CA ILE A 173 16.91 44.00 -2.10
C ILE A 173 17.84 42.84 -2.48
N PHE A 174 19.13 43.12 -2.73
CA PHE A 174 20.09 42.12 -3.20
C PHE A 174 20.18 40.88 -2.30
N PRO A 175 20.20 40.98 -0.95
CA PRO A 175 20.21 39.79 -0.08
C PRO A 175 18.99 38.89 -0.29
N LEU A 176 17.80 39.46 -0.54
CA LEU A 176 16.59 38.70 -0.82
C LEU A 176 16.73 37.95 -2.15
N LEU A 177 17.31 38.58 -3.16
CA LEU A 177 17.56 37.96 -4.47
C LEU A 177 18.58 36.81 -4.36
N GLN A 178 19.61 36.96 -3.53
CA GLN A 178 20.57 35.89 -3.22
C GLN A 178 19.91 34.71 -2.55
N VAL A 179 19.08 34.97 -1.52
CA VAL A 179 18.33 33.91 -0.84
C VAL A 179 17.42 33.20 -1.84
N TYR A 180 16.69 33.93 -2.68
CA TYR A 180 15.82 33.34 -3.70
C TYR A 180 16.57 32.43 -4.69
N ALA A 181 17.65 32.95 -5.29
CA ALA A 181 18.45 32.20 -6.26
C ALA A 181 19.17 30.99 -5.63
N GLY A 182 19.67 31.14 -4.40
CA GLY A 182 20.27 30.05 -3.65
C GLY A 182 19.26 28.96 -3.26
N SER A 183 18.08 29.36 -2.77
CA SER A 183 16.99 28.46 -2.36
C SER A 183 16.53 27.57 -3.50
N PHE A 184 16.46 28.11 -4.72
CA PHE A 184 16.06 27.40 -5.91
C PHE A 184 16.87 26.12 -6.16
N PHE A 185 18.14 26.10 -5.76
CA PHE A 185 19.01 24.91 -5.85
C PHE A 185 19.14 24.17 -4.51
N ALA A 186 19.21 24.90 -3.40
CA ALA A 186 19.39 24.32 -2.08
C ALA A 186 18.22 23.40 -1.68
N ILE A 187 16.97 23.83 -1.93
CA ILE A 187 15.77 23.05 -1.62
C ILE A 187 15.75 21.71 -2.38
N PRO A 188 15.83 21.68 -3.73
CA PRO A 188 15.85 20.41 -4.46
C PRO A 188 17.07 19.54 -4.14
N LEU A 189 18.24 20.11 -3.85
CA LEU A 189 19.42 19.34 -3.44
C LEU A 189 19.18 18.61 -2.11
N PHE A 190 18.66 19.31 -1.11
CA PHE A 190 18.31 18.71 0.17
C PHE A 190 17.21 17.66 0.01
N ARG A 191 16.17 17.97 -0.77
CA ARG A 191 15.08 17.03 -1.07
C ARG A 191 15.61 15.77 -1.76
N TRP A 192 16.54 15.90 -2.71
CA TRP A 192 17.13 14.76 -3.40
C TRP A 192 17.77 13.77 -2.42
N PHE A 193 18.46 14.26 -1.39
CA PHE A 193 19.02 13.41 -0.34
C PHE A 193 17.93 12.67 0.46
N LEU A 194 16.87 13.38 0.86
CA LEU A 194 15.74 12.78 1.57
C LEU A 194 15.02 11.72 0.72
N VAL A 195 14.75 12.02 -0.55
CA VAL A 195 14.10 11.10 -1.50
C VAL A 195 14.95 9.86 -1.71
N ARG A 196 16.28 10.02 -1.83
CA ARG A 196 17.20 8.88 -1.96
C ARG A 196 17.14 7.97 -0.73
N ASN A 197 17.17 8.53 0.48
CA ASN A 197 17.07 7.75 1.71
C ASN A 197 15.71 7.03 1.82
N LYS A 198 14.59 7.74 1.57
CA LYS A 198 13.25 7.15 1.56
C LYS A 198 13.13 6.01 0.53
N ASN A 199 13.63 6.22 -0.69
CA ASN A 199 13.60 5.18 -1.73
C ASN A 199 14.43 3.95 -1.37
N ALA A 200 15.55 4.11 -0.66
CA ALA A 200 16.32 2.98 -0.16
C ALA A 200 15.55 2.17 0.88
N GLN A 201 14.80 2.84 1.77
CA GLN A 201 13.94 2.17 2.76
C GLN A 201 12.76 1.44 2.10
N ILE A 202 12.08 2.09 1.14
CA ILE A 202 11.01 1.48 0.32
C ILE A 202 11.55 0.24 -0.39
N GLU A 203 12.73 0.32 -0.99
CA GLU A 203 13.33 -0.80 -1.69
C GLU A 203 13.71 -1.95 -0.73
N LYS A 204 14.21 -1.64 0.46
CA LYS A 204 14.48 -2.65 1.49
C LYS A 204 13.19 -3.41 1.87
N ARG A 205 12.09 -2.70 2.11
CA ARG A 205 10.79 -3.32 2.45
C ARG A 205 10.23 -4.16 1.31
N ASN A 206 10.25 -3.63 0.09
CA ASN A 206 9.79 -4.37 -1.10
C ASN A 206 10.62 -5.63 -1.35
N ARG A 207 11.95 -5.57 -1.19
CA ARG A 207 12.82 -6.76 -1.30
C ARG A 207 12.50 -7.81 -0.25
N ALA A 208 12.22 -7.41 0.99
CA ALA A 208 11.83 -8.34 2.05
C ALA A 208 10.51 -9.06 1.72
N ARG A 209 9.51 -8.31 1.22
CA ARG A 209 8.22 -8.87 0.77
C ARG A 209 8.38 -9.82 -0.42
N GLU A 210 9.21 -9.44 -1.39
CA GLU A 210 9.52 -10.26 -2.56
C GLU A 210 10.22 -11.58 -2.16
N GLN A 211 11.18 -11.53 -1.22
CA GLN A 211 11.85 -12.74 -0.72
C GLN A 211 10.87 -13.71 -0.07
N ARG A 212 9.89 -13.20 0.69
CA ARG A 212 8.84 -14.04 1.28
C ARG A 212 7.91 -14.64 0.24
N ALA A 213 7.53 -13.86 -0.77
CA ALA A 213 6.75 -14.39 -1.88
C ALA A 213 7.49 -15.52 -2.62
N ARG A 214 8.81 -15.38 -2.80
CA ARG A 214 9.64 -16.44 -3.39
C ARG A 214 9.77 -17.68 -2.48
N ALA A 215 9.86 -17.49 -1.17
CA ALA A 215 9.88 -18.60 -0.21
C ALA A 215 8.58 -19.41 -0.24
N LEU A 216 7.46 -18.76 -0.57
CA LEU A 216 6.18 -19.44 -0.76
C LEU A 216 6.08 -20.17 -2.11
N GLU A 217 6.75 -19.70 -3.17
CA GLU A 217 6.80 -20.38 -4.47
C GLU A 217 7.56 -21.73 -4.41
N LEU A 218 8.58 -21.81 -3.54
CA LEU A 218 9.37 -23.02 -3.31
C LEU A 218 9.38 -23.36 -1.81
N PRO A 219 8.24 -23.84 -1.26
CA PRO A 219 8.09 -24.04 0.17
C PRO A 219 8.83 -25.31 0.62
N ASP A 220 9.45 -25.21 1.81
CA ASP A 220 9.99 -26.37 2.53
C ASP A 220 8.86 -27.37 2.87
N ILE A 221 9.23 -28.61 3.17
CA ILE A 221 8.26 -29.70 3.39
C ILE A 221 7.27 -29.38 4.52
N SER A 222 7.73 -28.75 5.60
CA SER A 222 6.89 -28.32 6.73
C SER A 222 5.88 -27.26 6.32
N LEU A 223 6.36 -26.19 5.68
CA LEU A 223 5.52 -25.10 5.17
C LEU A 223 4.50 -25.62 4.16
N ARG A 224 4.94 -26.47 3.23
CA ARG A 224 4.07 -27.11 2.24
C ARG A 224 2.95 -27.92 2.89
N ARG A 225 3.21 -28.60 4.02
CA ARG A 225 2.18 -29.32 4.78
C ARG A 225 1.20 -28.36 5.48
N LYS A 226 1.71 -27.33 6.17
CA LYS A 226 0.91 -26.27 6.81
C LYS A 226 -0.03 -25.58 5.80
N LEU A 227 0.49 -25.27 4.61
CA LEU A 227 -0.30 -24.68 3.52
C LEU A 227 -1.43 -25.61 3.07
N LEU A 228 -1.19 -26.92 2.95
CA LEU A 228 -2.24 -27.88 2.57
C LEU A 228 -3.31 -28.01 3.65
N SER A 229 -2.90 -28.05 4.92
CA SER A 229 -3.82 -28.10 6.06
C SER A 229 -4.75 -26.88 6.07
N ALA A 230 -4.20 -25.68 5.79
CA ALA A 230 -5.01 -24.47 5.58
C ALA A 230 -6.03 -24.61 4.44
N ARG A 231 -5.68 -25.28 3.35
CA ARG A 231 -6.61 -25.53 2.24
C ARG A 231 -7.70 -26.56 2.59
N ASP A 232 -7.40 -27.56 3.42
CA ASP A 232 -8.37 -28.56 3.83
C ASP A 232 -9.36 -28.04 4.88
N MET A 233 -8.90 -27.13 5.75
CA MET A 233 -9.76 -26.40 6.70
C MET A 233 -10.58 -25.28 6.05
N ALA A 234 -10.19 -24.83 4.84
CA ALA A 234 -10.93 -23.79 4.12
C ALA A 234 -12.33 -24.28 3.70
N GLN A 235 -13.36 -23.64 4.23
CA GLN A 235 -14.76 -23.89 3.88
C GLN A 235 -15.38 -22.60 3.34
N ARG A 236 -16.00 -22.67 2.16
CA ARG A 236 -16.79 -21.55 1.61
C ARG A 236 -18.25 -21.77 1.94
N THR A 237 -18.82 -20.87 2.73
CA THR A 237 -20.25 -20.87 3.03
C THR A 237 -20.96 -20.02 1.99
N VAL A 238 -21.68 -20.66 1.07
CA VAL A 238 -22.54 -19.95 0.10
C VAL A 238 -23.84 -19.63 0.81
N ILE A 239 -24.15 -18.35 0.94
CA ILE A 239 -25.45 -17.91 1.48
C ILE A 239 -26.44 -17.98 0.32
N GLY A 240 -27.40 -18.91 0.41
CA GLY A 240 -28.48 -19.03 -0.55
C GLY A 240 -29.52 -17.91 -0.39
N GLN A 241 -30.37 -17.71 -1.40
CA GLN A 241 -31.45 -16.71 -1.37
C GLN A 241 -32.45 -16.95 -0.22
N ASP A 242 -32.52 -18.18 0.28
CA ASP A 242 -33.32 -18.62 1.41
C ASP A 242 -32.77 -18.17 2.79
N GLN A 243 -31.51 -17.73 2.84
CA GLN A 243 -30.86 -17.26 4.08
C GLN A 243 -30.72 -15.72 4.14
N ILE A 244 -31.26 -15.01 3.14
CA ILE A 244 -31.19 -13.54 3.06
C ILE A 244 -32.46 -12.96 3.71
N VAL A 245 -32.32 -12.40 4.91
CA VAL A 245 -33.43 -11.76 5.64
C VAL A 245 -33.73 -10.36 5.11
N TYR A 246 -32.71 -9.63 4.64
CA TYR A 246 -32.85 -8.29 4.09
C TYR A 246 -32.16 -8.18 2.73
N SER A 247 -32.88 -7.67 1.72
CA SER A 247 -32.39 -7.45 0.35
C SER A 247 -32.82 -6.08 -0.17
N THR A 248 -31.92 -5.41 -0.89
CA THR A 248 -32.17 -4.10 -1.50
C THR A 248 -33.21 -4.13 -2.63
N ASP A 249 -33.51 -5.32 -3.16
CA ASP A 249 -34.49 -5.49 -4.25
C ASP A 249 -35.94 -5.53 -3.75
N LYS A 250 -36.16 -5.69 -2.44
CA LYS A 250 -37.50 -5.75 -1.82
C LYS A 250 -37.79 -4.46 -1.05
N ASP A 251 -39.08 -4.16 -0.83
CA ASP A 251 -39.49 -3.02 0.00
C ASP A 251 -39.28 -3.31 1.50
N PHE A 252 -38.99 -2.28 2.30
CA PHE A 252 -38.58 -2.42 3.70
C PHE A 252 -39.70 -2.97 4.58
N VAL A 253 -40.95 -2.58 4.28
CA VAL A 253 -42.15 -3.00 5.03
C VAL A 253 -42.45 -4.48 4.83
N GLU A 254 -42.24 -4.98 3.60
CA GLU A 254 -42.48 -6.38 3.24
C GLU A 254 -41.44 -7.30 3.90
N GLN A 255 -40.18 -6.85 3.95
CA GLN A 255 -39.09 -7.57 4.63
C GLN A 255 -39.29 -7.65 6.16
N ASP A 256 -39.77 -6.58 6.78
CA ASP A 256 -40.01 -6.53 8.24
C ASP A 256 -41.13 -7.49 8.67
N TYR A 257 -42.11 -7.72 7.78
CA TYR A 257 -43.15 -8.72 7.96
C TYR A 257 -42.60 -10.15 7.79
N GLU A 258 -41.85 -10.42 6.72
CA GLU A 258 -41.21 -11.74 6.47
C GLU A 258 -40.27 -12.14 7.63
N ALA A 259 -39.48 -11.20 8.16
CA ALA A 259 -38.58 -11.44 9.29
C ALA A 259 -39.33 -11.85 10.58
N ARG A 260 -40.44 -11.18 10.89
CA ARG A 260 -41.28 -11.52 12.07
C ARG A 260 -41.97 -12.87 11.92
N GLU A 261 -42.42 -13.22 10.71
CA GLU A 261 -42.96 -14.56 10.45
C GLU A 261 -41.90 -15.64 10.60
N TRP A 262 -40.68 -15.39 10.12
CA TRP A 262 -39.55 -16.32 10.27
C TRP A 262 -39.23 -16.57 11.76
N ASP A 263 -39.11 -15.51 12.57
CA ASP A 263 -38.91 -15.60 14.02
C ASP A 263 -40.05 -16.34 14.74
N ARG A 264 -41.27 -16.27 14.21
CA ARG A 264 -42.41 -17.02 14.75
C ARG A 264 -42.25 -18.51 14.48
N ARG A 265 -41.94 -18.89 13.24
CA ARG A 265 -41.72 -20.29 12.84
C ARG A 265 -40.54 -20.91 13.58
N PHE A 266 -39.46 -20.16 13.77
CA PHE A 266 -38.28 -20.63 14.50
C PHE A 266 -38.63 -20.99 15.95
N ARG A 267 -39.38 -20.12 16.64
CA ARG A 267 -39.86 -20.34 18.01
C ARG A 267 -40.91 -21.45 18.13
N GLU A 268 -41.68 -21.71 17.08
CA GLU A 268 -42.61 -22.85 17.04
C GLU A 268 -41.85 -24.17 16.91
N ILE A 269 -40.78 -24.21 16.11
CA ILE A 269 -39.92 -25.40 15.94
C ILE A 269 -39.15 -25.72 17.22
N GLU A 270 -38.58 -24.71 17.90
CA GLU A 270 -37.84 -24.87 19.16
C GLU A 270 -38.71 -25.33 20.34
N LYS A 271 -40.05 -25.20 20.22
CA LYS A 271 -41.02 -25.72 21.21
C LYS A 271 -41.52 -27.12 20.91
N SER A 272 -41.23 -27.65 19.71
CA SER A 272 -41.68 -28.97 19.27
C SER A 272 -40.64 -30.08 19.38
N ASP A 273 -39.40 -29.73 19.76
CA ASP A 273 -38.37 -30.64 20.28
C ASP A 273 -38.39 -30.65 21.82
#